data_AF-A0A968X1G9-F1
#
_entry.id   AF-A0A968X1G9-F1
#
_cell.length_a   1.000
_cell.length_b   1.000
_cell.length_c   1.000
_cell.angle_alpha   90.00
_cell.angle_beta   90.00
_cell.angle_gamma   90.00
#
_symmetry.space_group_name_H-M   'P 1'
#
loop_
_entity.id
_entity.type
_entity.pdbx_description
1 polymer ?
#
loop_
_entity_poly.entity_id
_entity_poly.type
_entity_poly.pdbx_seq_one_letter_code
_entity_poly.pdbx_strand_id
1 'polypeptide(L)'
;MTLLACLVPGAVYLALPALDGSVWLGISDVKWFYASIVGVILHQVIGWLVFRTQLIYALFTRLFGRYDMVVWGAIFFPLMLLRPTLLMGLGLADSGSLDGPRWLQVMLGVVLLIPALYTGWSIERYFGVPRALGGDHFRRKYREMPLVKEGAFRYSSNAMYTFAFMLFWAIALLTGSRAALAAALFQHAYIWVHMY
;
A
#
# COMPACT_ATOMS: atom_id res chain seq x y z
N MET A 1 5.62 17.19 3.32
CA MET A 1 4.72 17.85 4.29
C MET A 1 3.51 18.49 3.62
N THR A 2 3.69 19.27 2.54
CA THR A 2 2.61 19.88 1.74
C THR A 2 1.63 18.86 1.12
N LEU A 3 2.11 17.72 0.60
CA LEU A 3 1.23 16.70 0.03
C LEU A 3 0.25 16.10 1.07
N LEU A 4 0.73 15.81 2.28
CA LEU A 4 -0.12 15.30 3.38
C LEU A 4 -1.18 16.31 3.81
N ALA A 5 -0.83 17.60 3.84
CA ALA A 5 -1.73 18.67 4.24
C ALA A 5 -2.97 18.77 3.33
N CYS A 6 -2.87 18.31 2.07
CA CYS A 6 -3.99 18.24 1.15
C CYS A 6 -4.66 16.86 1.13
N LEU A 7 -3.86 15.78 1.12
CA LEU A 7 -4.39 14.43 0.94
C LEU A 7 -5.23 13.95 2.13
N VAL A 8 -4.85 14.27 3.38
CA VAL A 8 -5.61 13.83 4.56
C VAL A 8 -6.99 14.50 4.62
N PRO A 9 -7.12 15.84 4.53
CA PRO A 9 -8.44 16.47 4.47
C PRO A 9 -9.28 16.00 3.28
N GLY A 10 -8.67 15.80 2.11
CA GLY A 10 -9.37 15.26 0.94
C GLY A 10 -9.92 13.85 1.17
N ALA A 11 -9.13 12.95 1.78
CA ALA A 11 -9.59 11.61 2.13
C ALA A 11 -10.75 11.65 3.13
N VAL A 12 -10.65 12.49 4.17
CA VAL A 12 -11.70 12.69 5.17
C VAL A 12 -12.97 13.21 4.50
N TYR A 13 -12.86 14.24 3.68
CA TYR A 13 -14.00 14.84 2.97
C TYR A 13 -14.76 13.82 2.11
N LEU A 14 -14.03 12.96 1.37
CA LEU A 14 -14.63 11.94 0.51
C LEU A 14 -15.30 10.81 1.31
N ALA A 15 -14.74 10.45 2.46
CA ALA A 15 -15.24 9.38 3.33
C ALA A 15 -16.40 9.82 4.24
N LEU A 16 -16.42 11.09 4.68
CA LEU A 16 -17.34 11.60 5.70
C LEU A 16 -18.82 11.27 5.47
N PRO A 17 -19.36 11.32 4.23
CA PRO A 17 -20.78 10.98 4.01
C PRO A 17 -21.15 9.53 4.30
N ALA A 18 -20.18 8.63 4.37
CA ALA A 18 -20.39 7.20 4.64
C ALA A 18 -20.03 6.79 6.08
N LEU A 19 -19.26 7.62 6.79
CA LEU A 19 -18.84 7.32 8.16
C LEU A 19 -19.99 7.62 9.14
N ASP A 20 -20.72 6.59 9.54
CA ASP A 20 -21.93 6.68 10.38
C ASP A 20 -21.75 6.09 11.79
N GLY A 21 -20.59 5.48 12.07
CA GLY A 21 -20.31 4.82 13.34
C GLY A 21 -20.59 3.32 13.35
N SER A 22 -20.93 2.73 12.20
CA SER A 22 -21.04 1.28 11.97
C SER A 22 -19.80 0.52 12.48
N VAL A 23 -19.99 -0.72 12.90
CA VAL A 23 -18.98 -1.46 13.68
C VAL A 23 -18.65 -2.80 13.04
N TRP A 24 -17.36 -3.12 12.97
CA TRP A 24 -16.86 -4.46 12.65
C TRP A 24 -15.80 -4.88 13.67
N LEU A 25 -15.93 -6.10 14.21
CA LEU A 25 -15.12 -6.61 15.33
C LEU A 25 -15.08 -5.68 16.57
N GLY A 26 -16.17 -4.97 16.85
CA GLY A 26 -16.24 -4.03 17.99
C GLY A 26 -15.50 -2.70 17.75
N ILE A 27 -14.97 -2.46 16.55
CA ILE A 27 -14.28 -1.22 16.16
C ILE A 27 -15.14 -0.48 15.13
N SER A 28 -15.35 0.83 15.32
CA SER A 28 -16.14 1.63 14.38
C SER A 28 -15.41 1.89 13.07
N ASP A 29 -16.18 2.05 12.00
CA ASP A 29 -15.77 2.55 10.68
C ASP A 29 -14.85 3.78 10.75
N VAL A 30 -15.14 4.75 11.62
CA VAL A 30 -14.32 5.94 11.85
C VAL A 30 -12.93 5.54 12.36
N LYS A 31 -12.86 4.62 13.32
CA LYS A 31 -11.58 4.13 13.86
C LYS A 31 -10.81 3.33 12.80
N TRP A 32 -11.50 2.46 12.05
CA TRP A 32 -10.90 1.74 10.92
C TRP A 32 -10.35 2.69 9.86
N PHE A 33 -11.08 3.77 9.55
CA PHE A 33 -10.68 4.77 8.57
C PHE A 33 -9.39 5.46 8.99
N TYR A 34 -9.35 6.05 10.19
CA TYR A 34 -8.15 6.71 10.68
C TYR A 34 -6.99 5.73 10.88
N ALA A 35 -7.25 4.50 11.32
CA ALA A 35 -6.22 3.47 11.40
C ALA A 35 -5.60 3.18 10.02
N SER A 36 -6.43 3.04 8.97
CA SER A 36 -5.96 2.86 7.59
C SER A 36 -5.09 4.04 7.11
N ILE A 37 -5.52 5.28 7.36
CA ILE A 37 -4.76 6.49 6.99
C ILE A 37 -3.42 6.54 7.74
N VAL A 38 -3.45 6.39 9.07
CA VAL A 38 -2.25 6.43 9.92
C VAL A 38 -1.29 5.29 9.59
N GLY A 39 -1.79 4.07 9.41
CA GLY A 39 -0.96 2.91 9.08
C GLY A 39 -0.18 3.09 7.78
N VAL A 40 -0.79 3.74 6.79
CA VAL A 40 -0.13 4.08 5.52
C VAL A 40 0.93 5.16 5.73
N ILE A 41 0.61 6.22 6.48
CA ILE A 41 1.58 7.29 6.80
C ILE A 41 2.79 6.69 7.51
N LEU A 42 2.56 5.88 8.54
CA LEU A 42 3.62 5.23 9.31
C LEU A 42 4.49 4.33 8.43
N HIS A 43 3.88 3.46 7.61
CA HIS A 43 4.63 2.60 6.69
C HIS A 43 5.54 3.40 5.75
N GLN A 44 5.03 4.48 5.13
CA GLN A 44 5.85 5.28 4.21
C GLN A 44 6.93 6.08 4.94
N VAL A 45 6.64 6.67 6.09
CA VAL A 45 7.62 7.46 6.86
C VAL A 45 8.75 6.56 7.37
N ILE A 46 8.41 5.37 7.88
CA ILE A 46 9.41 4.38 8.33
C ILE A 46 10.28 3.94 7.15
N GLY A 47 9.68 3.58 6.01
CA GLY A 47 10.43 3.21 4.80
C GLY A 47 11.37 4.32 4.35
N TRP A 48 10.87 5.56 4.26
CA TRP A 48 11.69 6.72 3.90
C TRP A 48 12.84 6.93 4.88
N LEU A 49 12.60 6.91 6.19
CA LEU A 49 13.64 7.07 7.22
C LEU A 49 14.72 6.00 7.11
N VAL A 50 14.31 4.73 7.00
CA VAL A 50 15.24 3.59 6.90
C VAL A 50 16.06 3.71 5.63
N PHE A 51 15.43 3.96 4.47
CA PHE A 51 16.13 4.10 3.21
C PHE A 51 17.09 5.29 3.19
N ARG A 52 16.70 6.46 3.70
CA ARG A 52 17.58 7.64 3.78
C ARG A 52 18.78 7.40 4.71
N THR A 53 18.54 6.87 5.91
CA THR A 53 19.62 6.61 6.87
C THR A 53 20.53 5.46 6.41
N GLN A 54 19.97 4.47 5.71
CA GLN A 54 20.75 3.38 5.14
C GLN A 54 21.65 3.85 3.99
N LEU A 55 21.18 4.74 3.12
CA LEU A 55 22.00 5.29 2.03
C LEU A 55 23.15 6.17 2.52
N ILE A 56 22.89 7.02 3.53
CA ILE A 56 23.87 8.02 3.99
C ILE A 56 24.83 7.42 5.03
N TYR A 57 24.30 6.64 5.97
CA TYR A 57 25.04 6.19 7.15
C TYR A 57 25.23 4.66 7.22
N ALA A 58 24.64 3.90 6.28
CA ALA A 58 24.60 2.43 6.35
C ALA A 58 24.09 1.93 7.71
N LEU A 59 23.12 2.65 8.31
CA LEU A 59 22.73 2.49 9.72
C LEU A 59 22.37 1.03 10.06
N PHE A 60 21.49 0.40 9.29
CA PHE A 60 21.09 -0.98 9.56
C PHE A 60 22.25 -1.95 9.36
N THR A 61 23.10 -1.73 8.35
CA THR A 61 24.30 -2.55 8.15
C THR A 61 25.29 -2.41 9.30
N ARG A 62 25.43 -1.22 9.89
CA ARG A 62 26.30 -1.01 11.06
C ARG A 62 25.74 -1.65 12.33
N LEU A 63 24.42 -1.58 12.53
CA LEU A 63 23.75 -2.12 13.71
C LEU A 63 23.59 -3.64 13.68
N PHE A 64 23.28 -4.22 12.51
CA PHE A 64 22.85 -5.61 12.37
C PHE A 64 23.73 -6.45 11.42
N GLY A 65 24.75 -5.85 10.81
CA GLY A 65 25.69 -6.54 9.93
C GLY A 65 24.99 -7.26 8.79
N ARG A 66 25.25 -8.57 8.67
CA ARG A 66 24.66 -9.43 7.63
C ARG A 66 23.14 -9.63 7.74
N TYR A 67 22.55 -9.32 8.89
CA TYR A 67 21.12 -9.50 9.15
C TYR A 67 20.28 -8.24 8.89
N ASP A 68 20.90 -7.14 8.44
CA ASP A 68 20.24 -5.86 8.17
C ASP A 68 18.96 -5.97 7.33
N MET A 69 18.99 -6.67 6.20
CA MET A 69 17.82 -6.86 5.34
C MET A 69 16.76 -7.77 5.96
N VAL A 70 17.16 -8.70 6.83
CA VAL A 70 16.21 -9.58 7.55
C VAL A 70 15.46 -8.77 8.61
N VAL A 71 16.18 -7.98 9.40
CA VAL A 71 15.59 -7.06 10.39
C VAL A 71 14.69 -6.04 9.70
N TRP A 72 15.15 -5.48 8.57
CA TRP A 72 14.32 -4.57 7.78
C TRP A 72 13.05 -5.26 7.27
N GLY A 73 13.16 -6.45 6.68
CA GLY A 73 12.00 -7.22 6.23
C GLY A 73 11.00 -7.52 7.35
N ALA A 74 11.50 -7.84 8.56
CA ALA A 74 10.66 -8.09 9.73
C ALA A 74 9.87 -6.86 10.20
N ILE A 75 10.34 -5.65 9.90
CA ILE A 75 9.62 -4.39 10.18
C ILE A 75 8.69 -4.05 9.02
N PHE A 76 9.21 -4.15 7.78
CA PHE A 76 8.51 -3.71 6.58
C PHE A 76 7.29 -4.59 6.25
N PHE A 77 7.43 -5.92 6.26
CA PHE A 77 6.35 -6.81 5.83
C PHE A 77 5.09 -6.72 6.70
N PRO A 78 5.18 -6.73 8.05
CA PRO A 78 3.99 -6.56 8.87
C PRO A 78 3.27 -5.25 8.56
N LEU A 79 4.00 -4.14 8.42
CA LEU A 79 3.43 -2.85 8.08
C LEU A 79 2.83 -2.84 6.66
N MET A 80 3.46 -3.51 5.70
CA MET A 80 2.96 -3.65 4.34
C MET A 80 1.65 -4.44 4.29
N LEU A 81 1.58 -5.57 5.01
CA LEU A 81 0.39 -6.44 5.11
C LEU A 81 -0.72 -5.85 5.98
N LEU A 82 -0.36 -5.00 6.95
CA LEU A 82 -1.32 -4.29 7.77
C LEU A 82 -2.20 -3.36 6.92
N ARG A 83 -1.66 -2.76 5.86
CA ARG A 83 -2.40 -1.82 5.00
C ARG A 83 -3.64 -2.42 4.32
N PRO A 84 -3.56 -3.52 3.56
CA PRO A 84 -4.75 -4.14 2.98
C PRO A 84 -5.67 -4.72 4.07
N THR A 85 -5.12 -5.17 5.20
CA THR A 85 -5.92 -5.67 6.33
C THR A 85 -6.78 -4.57 6.97
N LEU A 86 -6.19 -3.42 7.28
CA LEU A 86 -6.92 -2.26 7.81
C LEU A 86 -7.97 -1.74 6.82
N LEU A 87 -7.62 -1.72 5.53
CA LEU A 87 -8.56 -1.30 4.49
C LEU A 87 -9.72 -2.29 4.34
N MET A 88 -9.46 -3.58 4.46
CA MET A 88 -10.50 -4.62 4.47
C MET A 88 -11.41 -4.47 5.70
N GLY A 89 -10.83 -4.24 6.89
CA GLY A 89 -11.61 -3.96 8.10
C GLY A 89 -12.52 -2.73 7.95
N LEU A 90 -11.99 -1.63 7.38
CA LEU A 90 -12.78 -0.46 7.01
C LEU A 90 -13.90 -0.81 6.03
N GLY A 91 -13.56 -1.52 4.95
CA GLY A 91 -14.52 -1.87 3.92
C GLY A 91 -15.65 -2.78 4.44
N LEU A 92 -15.37 -3.62 5.43
CA LEU A 92 -16.36 -4.47 6.08
C LEU A 92 -17.21 -3.71 7.11
N ALA A 93 -16.64 -2.75 7.83
CA ALA A 93 -17.39 -1.87 8.73
C ALA A 93 -18.36 -0.96 7.94
N ASP A 94 -17.87 -0.36 6.86
CA ASP A 94 -18.59 0.56 5.96
C ASP A 94 -19.14 -0.17 4.70
N SER A 95 -19.56 -1.43 4.86
CA SER A 95 -19.96 -2.27 3.74
C SER A 95 -21.27 -1.80 3.09
N GLY A 96 -21.28 -1.68 1.76
CA GLY A 96 -22.47 -1.31 0.99
C GLY A 96 -22.84 0.19 1.02
N SER A 97 -22.01 1.06 1.61
CA SER A 97 -22.23 2.51 1.61
C SER A 97 -21.94 3.19 0.27
N LEU A 98 -21.28 2.49 -0.66
CA LEU A 98 -21.05 2.99 -2.00
C LEU A 98 -22.33 2.89 -2.83
N ASP A 99 -22.81 4.04 -3.26
CA ASP A 99 -23.96 4.16 -4.15
C ASP A 99 -23.77 3.39 -5.48
N GLY A 100 -24.90 3.06 -6.10
CA GLY A 100 -24.96 2.48 -7.44
C GLY A 100 -25.05 0.95 -7.48
N PRO A 101 -24.99 0.36 -8.69
CA PRO A 101 -25.28 -1.05 -8.87
C PRO A 101 -24.18 -1.96 -8.32
N ARG A 102 -24.53 -2.81 -7.35
CA ARG A 102 -23.59 -3.70 -6.67
C ARG A 102 -22.85 -4.65 -7.63
N TRP A 103 -23.53 -5.17 -8.65
CA TRP A 103 -22.92 -6.07 -9.63
C TRP A 103 -21.76 -5.40 -10.39
N LEU A 104 -21.86 -4.10 -10.67
CA LEU A 104 -20.82 -3.35 -11.36
C LEU A 104 -19.62 -3.15 -10.45
N GLN A 105 -19.86 -2.81 -9.18
CA GLN A 105 -18.79 -2.67 -8.18
C GLN A 105 -18.00 -3.99 -8.04
N VAL A 106 -18.70 -5.13 -7.94
CA VAL A 106 -18.06 -6.44 -7.86
C VAL A 106 -17.28 -6.76 -9.13
N MET A 107 -17.87 -6.55 -10.32
CA MET A 107 -17.20 -6.79 -11.60
C MET A 107 -15.90 -5.98 -11.70
N LEU A 108 -15.95 -4.67 -11.41
CA LEU A 108 -14.77 -3.81 -11.43
C LEU A 108 -13.74 -4.23 -10.39
N GLY A 109 -14.19 -4.61 -9.19
CA GLY A 109 -13.32 -5.12 -8.14
C GLY A 109 -12.54 -6.36 -8.56
N VAL A 110 -13.20 -7.33 -9.19
CA VAL A 110 -12.55 -8.53 -9.74
C VAL A 110 -11.58 -8.17 -10.86
N VAL A 111 -11.96 -7.28 -11.78
CA VAL A 111 -11.09 -6.83 -12.88
C VAL A 111 -9.81 -6.18 -12.36
N LEU A 112 -9.89 -5.36 -11.30
CA LEU A 112 -8.72 -4.72 -10.68
C LEU A 112 -7.88 -5.69 -9.83
N LEU A 113 -8.49 -6.74 -9.29
CA LEU A 113 -7.78 -7.75 -8.50
C LEU A 113 -6.81 -8.57 -9.37
N ILE A 114 -7.19 -8.89 -10.61
CA ILE A 114 -6.37 -9.68 -11.54
C ILE A 114 -4.96 -9.09 -11.75
N PRO A 115 -4.79 -7.82 -12.20
CA PRO A 115 -3.46 -7.24 -12.38
C PRO A 115 -2.70 -7.08 -11.06
N ALA A 116 -3.40 -6.86 -9.94
CA ALA A 116 -2.75 -6.78 -8.63
C ALA A 116 -2.11 -8.11 -8.21
N LEU A 117 -2.86 -9.22 -8.32
CA LEU A 117 -2.37 -10.57 -8.03
C LEU A 117 -1.27 -11.00 -9.01
N TYR A 118 -1.44 -10.73 -10.30
CA TYR A 118 -0.41 -11.01 -11.30
C TYR A 118 0.88 -10.23 -11.04
N THR A 119 0.78 -9.00 -10.51
CA THR A 119 1.95 -8.21 -10.09
C THR A 119 2.63 -8.82 -8.87
N GLY A 120 1.86 -9.27 -7.87
CA GLY A 120 2.39 -10.02 -6.73
C GLY A 120 3.19 -11.25 -7.16
N TRP A 121 2.61 -12.08 -8.03
CA TRP A 121 3.30 -13.23 -8.62
C TRP A 121 4.54 -12.84 -9.42
N SER A 122 4.46 -11.75 -10.20
CA SER A 122 5.59 -11.25 -11.00
C SER A 122 6.76 -10.78 -10.12
N ILE A 123 6.47 -10.22 -8.95
CA ILE A 123 7.50 -9.82 -7.97
C ILE A 123 8.24 -11.06 -7.49
N GLU A 124 7.51 -12.10 -7.06
CA GLU A 124 8.12 -13.33 -6.58
C GLU A 124 8.92 -14.04 -7.67
N ARG A 125 8.36 -14.13 -8.88
CA ARG A 125 8.93 -14.92 -9.98
C ARG A 125 10.09 -14.24 -10.70
N TYR A 126 10.04 -12.92 -10.91
CA TYR A 126 10.99 -12.21 -11.78
C TYR A 126 11.76 -11.09 -11.08
N PHE A 127 11.11 -10.34 -10.17
CA PHE A 127 11.75 -9.18 -9.55
C PHE A 127 12.64 -9.55 -8.35
N GLY A 128 12.18 -10.51 -7.57
CA GLY A 128 12.79 -10.93 -6.31
C GLY A 128 12.35 -10.08 -5.12
N VAL A 129 11.89 -10.77 -4.07
CA VAL A 129 11.48 -10.16 -2.80
C VAL A 129 12.57 -9.26 -2.18
N PRO A 130 13.87 -9.63 -2.17
CA PRO A 130 14.91 -8.73 -1.66
C PRO A 130 15.02 -7.41 -2.41
N ARG A 131 14.74 -7.40 -3.72
CA ARG A 131 14.74 -6.17 -4.52
C ARG A 131 13.50 -5.33 -4.20
N ALA A 132 12.33 -5.97 -4.05
CA ALA A 132 11.08 -5.30 -3.66
C ALA A 132 11.14 -4.64 -2.27
N LEU A 133 11.96 -5.19 -1.36
CA LEU A 133 12.25 -4.60 -0.05
C LEU A 133 13.15 -3.35 -0.10
N GLY A 134 13.61 -2.92 -1.28
CA GLY A 134 14.59 -1.84 -1.41
C GLY A 134 16.02 -2.30 -1.21
N GLY A 135 16.35 -3.54 -1.63
CA GLY A 135 17.70 -4.09 -1.50
C GLY A 135 18.80 -3.24 -2.15
N ASP A 136 18.46 -2.42 -3.14
CA ASP A 136 19.32 -1.42 -3.77
C ASP A 136 19.86 -0.37 -2.80
N HIS A 137 19.17 -0.12 -1.68
CA HIS A 137 19.65 0.73 -0.59
C HIS A 137 20.70 0.02 0.28
N PHE A 138 20.66 -1.32 0.32
CA PHE A 138 21.50 -2.14 1.21
C PHE A 138 22.72 -2.74 0.52
N ARG A 139 22.62 -3.09 -0.76
CA ARG A 139 23.65 -3.85 -1.48
C ARG A 139 23.83 -3.30 -2.89
N ARG A 140 25.11 -3.16 -3.27
CA ARG A 140 25.52 -2.71 -4.61
C ARG A 140 25.00 -3.60 -5.73
N LYS A 141 25.01 -4.93 -5.52
CA LYS A 141 24.53 -5.90 -6.53
C LYS A 141 23.12 -5.58 -7.06
N TYR A 142 22.20 -5.10 -6.20
CA TYR A 142 20.84 -4.79 -6.62
C TYR A 142 20.73 -3.46 -7.38
N ARG A 143 21.66 -2.53 -7.18
CA ARG A 143 21.76 -1.27 -7.94
C ARG A 143 22.28 -1.48 -9.36
N GLU A 144 23.14 -2.47 -9.53
CA GLU A 144 23.78 -2.79 -10.82
C GLU A 144 22.95 -3.76 -11.67
N MET A 145 21.92 -4.37 -11.08
CA MET A 145 21.01 -5.25 -11.82
C MET A 145 20.17 -4.46 -12.83
N PRO A 146 19.97 -4.99 -14.05
CA PRO A 146 19.12 -4.35 -15.05
C PRO A 146 17.67 -4.26 -14.58
N LEU A 147 16.90 -3.41 -15.24
CA LEU A 147 15.45 -3.36 -15.06
C LEU A 147 14.81 -4.66 -15.56
N VAL A 148 13.89 -5.21 -14.78
CA VAL A 148 13.11 -6.40 -15.15
C VAL A 148 12.13 -6.03 -16.25
N LYS A 149 11.97 -6.90 -17.25
CA LYS A 149 11.08 -6.71 -18.42
C LYS A 149 10.09 -7.86 -18.60
N GLU A 150 9.98 -8.73 -17.62
CA GLU A 150 9.12 -9.90 -17.57
C GLU A 150 7.92 -9.68 -16.62
N GLY A 151 6.94 -10.60 -16.68
CA GLY A 151 5.77 -10.54 -15.80
C GLY A 151 4.96 -9.25 -16.01
N ALA A 152 4.57 -8.59 -14.91
CA ALA A 152 3.93 -7.28 -14.93
C ALA A 152 4.89 -6.13 -15.34
N PHE A 153 6.21 -6.30 -15.15
CA PHE A 153 7.21 -5.27 -15.44
C PHE A 153 7.43 -5.03 -16.95
N ARG A 154 6.93 -5.94 -17.79
CA ARG A 154 6.87 -5.72 -19.26
C ARG A 154 5.94 -4.58 -19.65
N TYR A 155 4.92 -4.30 -18.84
CA TYR A 155 3.89 -3.29 -19.12
C TYR A 155 4.17 -1.96 -18.41
N SER A 156 4.89 -2.00 -17.29
CA SER A 156 5.32 -0.81 -16.55
C SER A 156 6.60 -1.09 -15.78
N SER A 157 7.63 -0.26 -15.94
CA SER A 157 8.84 -0.33 -15.10
C SER A 157 8.54 -0.08 -13.62
N ASN A 158 7.38 0.51 -13.30
CA ASN A 158 6.89 0.77 -11.95
C ASN A 158 5.66 -0.10 -11.60
N ALA A 159 5.59 -1.33 -12.13
CA ALA A 159 4.44 -2.22 -11.97
C ALA A 159 3.94 -2.37 -10.52
N MET A 160 4.85 -2.36 -9.52
CA MET A 160 4.46 -2.38 -8.10
C MET A 160 3.56 -1.21 -7.70
N TYR A 161 3.86 0.01 -8.19
CA TYR A 161 3.05 1.19 -7.90
C TYR A 161 1.86 1.31 -8.84
N THR A 162 2.00 0.90 -10.10
CA THR A 162 0.91 0.97 -11.09
C THR A 162 -0.19 -0.05 -10.84
N PHE A 163 0.17 -1.31 -10.60
CA PHE A 163 -0.77 -2.43 -10.64
C PHE A 163 -0.98 -3.08 -9.27
N ALA A 164 0.04 -3.20 -8.41
CA ALA A 164 -0.16 -3.85 -7.10
C ALA A 164 -1.11 -3.02 -6.21
N PHE A 165 -1.09 -1.69 -6.33
CA PHE A 165 -2.01 -0.80 -5.62
C PHE A 165 -3.48 -0.96 -6.05
N MET A 166 -3.76 -1.57 -7.21
CA MET A 166 -5.13 -1.91 -7.62
C MET A 166 -5.80 -2.86 -6.62
N LEU A 167 -5.03 -3.59 -5.80
CA LEU A 167 -5.56 -4.38 -4.68
C LEU A 167 -6.42 -3.53 -3.72
N PHE A 168 -5.99 -2.31 -3.39
CA PHE A 168 -6.73 -1.45 -2.46
C PHE A 168 -8.08 -1.02 -3.04
N TRP A 169 -8.09 -0.70 -4.33
CA TRP A 169 -9.31 -0.38 -5.07
C TRP A 169 -10.24 -1.59 -5.19
N ALA A 170 -9.66 -2.76 -5.46
CA ALA A 170 -10.40 -4.02 -5.51
C ALA A 170 -11.07 -4.32 -4.17
N ILE A 171 -10.36 -4.18 -3.04
CA ILE A 171 -10.95 -4.35 -1.70
C ILE A 171 -12.15 -3.43 -1.52
N ALA A 172 -11.98 -2.12 -1.77
CA ALA A 172 -13.05 -1.14 -1.58
C ALA A 172 -14.28 -1.41 -2.45
N LEU A 173 -14.07 -1.80 -3.71
CA LEU A 173 -15.16 -2.15 -4.63
C LEU A 173 -15.82 -3.48 -4.28
N LEU A 174 -15.03 -4.48 -3.87
CA LEU A 174 -15.52 -5.79 -3.45
C LEU A 174 -16.26 -5.75 -2.11
N THR A 175 -16.07 -4.73 -1.27
CA THR A 175 -16.94 -4.48 -0.12
C THR A 175 -18.04 -3.45 -0.40
N GLY A 176 -17.92 -2.69 -1.50
CA GLY A 176 -18.87 -1.64 -1.84
C GLY A 176 -18.84 -0.50 -0.82
N SER A 177 -17.64 -0.15 -0.35
CA SER A 177 -17.44 0.85 0.70
C SER A 177 -16.91 2.14 0.12
N ARG A 178 -17.63 3.24 0.37
CA ARG A 178 -17.22 4.58 -0.02
C ARG A 178 -16.02 5.05 0.80
N ALA A 179 -15.99 4.79 2.10
CA ALA A 179 -14.87 5.16 2.96
C ALA A 179 -13.59 4.40 2.56
N ALA A 180 -13.70 3.10 2.23
CA ALA A 180 -12.57 2.33 1.73
C ALA A 180 -12.09 2.82 0.36
N LEU A 181 -12.98 3.30 -0.52
CA LEU A 181 -12.57 3.92 -1.80
C LEU A 181 -11.77 5.20 -1.56
N ALA A 182 -12.22 6.06 -0.66
CA ALA A 182 -11.49 7.27 -0.27
C ALA A 182 -10.11 6.93 0.31
N ALA A 183 -10.04 5.93 1.19
CA ALA A 183 -8.79 5.45 1.74
C ALA A 183 -7.89 4.82 0.66
N ALA A 184 -8.43 4.03 -0.28
CA ALA A 184 -7.67 3.45 -1.39
C ALA A 184 -7.05 4.53 -2.29
N LEU A 185 -7.81 5.59 -2.61
CA LEU A 185 -7.31 6.77 -3.32
C LEU A 185 -6.17 7.43 -2.55
N PHE A 186 -6.35 7.67 -1.24
CA PHE A 186 -5.29 8.22 -0.39
C PHE A 186 -4.03 7.35 -0.44
N GLN A 187 -4.16 6.03 -0.26
CA GLN A 187 -3.01 5.12 -0.30
C GLN A 187 -2.27 5.20 -1.65
N HIS A 188 -3.02 5.21 -2.75
CA HIS A 188 -2.46 5.22 -4.10
C HIS A 188 -1.87 6.58 -4.50
N ALA A 189 -2.41 7.69 -3.99
CA ALA A 189 -1.83 9.01 -4.20
C ALA A 189 -0.58 9.22 -3.32
N TYR A 190 -0.66 8.80 -2.05
CA TYR A 190 0.38 9.10 -1.07
C TYR A 190 1.67 8.30 -1.27
N ILE A 191 1.65 7.13 -1.92
CA ILE A 191 2.89 6.38 -2.24
C ILE A 191 3.88 7.22 -3.08
N TRP A 192 3.38 8.15 -3.88
CA TRP A 192 4.21 9.03 -4.71
C TRP A 192 5.00 10.07 -3.91
N VAL A 193 4.79 10.17 -2.60
CA VAL A 193 5.63 10.98 -1.71
C VAL A 193 7.11 10.63 -1.81
N HIS A 194 7.46 9.40 -2.21
CA HIS A 194 8.84 8.99 -2.42
C HIS A 194 9.53 9.62 -3.64
N MET A 195 8.76 10.22 -4.55
CA MET A 195 9.30 10.87 -5.76
C MET A 195 9.65 12.35 -5.54
N TYR A 196 9.36 12.90 -4.36
CA TYR A 196 9.55 14.31 -4.01
C TYR A 196 10.41 14.49 -2.75
#